data_AF-A0A9D9ZEI2-F1
#
_entry.id   AF-A0A9D9ZEI2-F1
#
_cell.length_a   1.000
_cell.length_b   1.000
_cell.length_c   1.000
_cell.angle_alpha   90.00
_cell.angle_beta   90.00
_cell.angle_gamma   90.00
#
_symmetry.space_group_name_H-M   'P 1'
#
loop_
_entity.id
_entity.type
_entity.pdbx_description
1 polymer ?
#
loop_
_entity_poly.entity_id
_entity_poly.type
_entity_poly.pdbx_seq_one_letter_code
_entity_poly.pdbx_strand_id
1 'polypeptide(L)' 'KKEEYPNFFATMQKPSKDNSGEKIYVTNENGEILLDHHNHFIVDHDLYNHDGMTEDGIAEAFIEFAKKEGLSFFQ' A
#
# COMPACT_ATOMS: atom_id res chain seq x y z
N LYS A 1 0.90 -17.02 -31.96
CA LYS A 1 1.72 -17.59 -30.85
C LYS A 1 1.12 -17.04 -29.56
N LYS A 2 0.91 -17.86 -28.53
CA LYS A 2 0.49 -17.38 -27.21
C LYS A 2 1.77 -16.98 -26.46
N GLU A 3 1.84 -15.75 -25.99
CA GLU A 3 2.94 -15.28 -25.15
C GLU A 3 2.67 -15.72 -23.71
N GLU A 4 3.66 -16.35 -23.09
CA GLU A 4 3.63 -16.62 -21.64
C GLU A 4 4.22 -15.41 -20.94
N TYR A 5 3.48 -14.86 -19.99
CA TYR A 5 3.92 -13.72 -19.21
C TYR A 5 3.58 -13.94 -17.73
N PRO A 6 4.44 -13.47 -16.82
CA PRO A 6 4.21 -13.54 -15.39
C PRO A 6 3.02 -12.65 -15.01
N ASN A 7 2.20 -13.11 -14.07
CA ASN A 7 1.07 -12.34 -13.54
C ASN A 7 1.38 -11.93 -12.09
N PHE A 8 1.12 -10.67 -11.77
CA PHE A 8 1.07 -10.18 -10.40
C PHE A 8 -0.39 -9.95 -10.02
N PHE A 9 -0.85 -10.58 -8.93
CA PHE A 9 -2.20 -10.43 -8.41
C PHE A 9 -2.12 -10.01 -6.95
N ALA A 10 -2.87 -8.97 -6.59
CA ALA A 10 -2.93 -8.49 -5.23
C ALA A 10 -4.30 -7.90 -4.92
N THR A 11 -4.70 -8.04 -3.66
CA THR A 11 -5.90 -7.43 -3.08
C THR A 11 -5.56 -6.95 -1.69
N MET A 12 -6.09 -5.79 -1.30
CA MET A 12 -5.95 -5.29 0.07
C MET A 12 -6.55 -6.30 1.05
N GLN A 13 -5.79 -6.64 2.10
CA GLN A 13 -6.24 -7.45 3.23
C GLN A 13 -6.81 -6.58 4.34
N LYS A 14 -6.38 -5.32 4.42
CA LYS A 14 -6.89 -4.37 5.42
C LYS A 14 -8.10 -3.61 4.91
N PRO A 15 -9.18 -3.50 5.71
CA PRO A 15 -10.28 -2.61 5.39
C PRO A 15 -9.87 -1.16 5.69
N SER A 16 -9.97 -0.28 4.70
CA SER A 16 -9.70 1.16 4.89
C SER A 16 -10.89 1.95 5.43
N LYS A 17 -12.04 1.29 5.58
CA LYS A 17 -13.29 1.85 6.06
C LYS A 17 -14.03 0.86 6.94
N ASP A 18 -14.81 1.38 7.88
CA ASP A 18 -15.73 0.59 8.67
C ASP A 18 -17.06 0.31 7.94
N ASN A 19 -17.98 -0.37 8.62
CA ASN A 19 -19.31 -0.71 8.06
C ASN A 19 -20.24 0.50 7.90
N SER A 20 -19.87 1.68 8.41
CA SER A 20 -20.59 2.94 8.19
C SER A 20 -20.07 3.70 6.95
N GLY A 21 -18.90 3.31 6.44
CA GLY A 21 -18.21 3.97 5.33
C GLY A 21 -17.22 5.05 5.76
N GLU A 22 -17.02 5.24 7.06
CA GLU A 22 -16.02 6.13 7.62
C GLU A 22 -14.63 5.51 7.56
N LYS A 23 -13.59 6.34 7.37
CA LYS A 23 -12.20 5.88 7.23
C LYS A 23 -11.67 5.36 8.57
N ILE A 24 -10.96 4.25 8.51
CA ILE A 24 -10.15 3.75 9.62
C ILE A 24 -8.78 4.42 9.49
N TYR A 25 -8.25 4.97 10.58
CA TYR A 25 -6.97 5.66 10.58
C TYR A 25 -5.92 4.91 11.41
N VAL A 26 -4.66 5.05 11.01
CA VAL A 26 -3.53 4.50 11.78
C VAL A 26 -3.37 5.30 13.07
N THR A 27 -3.18 4.59 14.19
CA THR A 27 -2.99 5.18 15.51
C THR A 27 -1.65 4.76 16.11
N ASN A 28 -1.07 5.64 16.93
CA ASN A 28 0.12 5.32 17.71
C ASN A 28 -0.23 4.50 18.97
N GLU A 29 0.77 4.13 19.76
CA GLU A 29 0.59 3.38 21.03
C GLU A 29 -0.29 4.12 22.06
N ASN A 30 -0.40 5.44 21.95
CA ASN A 30 -1.24 6.27 22.81
C ASN A 30 -2.68 6.43 22.29
N GLY A 31 -3.00 5.85 21.13
CA GLY A 31 -4.31 5.96 20.47
C GLY A 31 -4.53 7.25 19.69
N GLU A 32 -3.49 8.05 19.46
CA GLU A 32 -3.58 9.28 18.66
C GLU A 32 -3.42 8.95 17.16
N ILE A 33 -4.18 9.62 16.31
CA ILE A 33 -4.14 9.40 14.85
C ILE A 33 -2.84 9.96 14.28
N LEU A 34 -2.16 9.17 13.44
CA LEU A 34 -0.95 9.60 12.75
C LEU A 34 -1.26 10.54 11.58
N LEU A 35 -0.38 11.53 11.39
CA LEU A 35 -0.40 12.48 10.28
C LEU A 35 0.78 12.19 9.35
N ASP A 36 0.58 12.30 8.04
CA ASP A 36 1.65 12.28 7.06
C ASP A 36 2.48 13.58 7.09
N HIS A 37 3.52 13.67 6.27
CA HIS A 37 4.35 14.86 6.11
C HIS A 37 3.59 16.12 5.63
N HIS A 38 2.36 15.97 5.14
CA HIS A 38 1.49 17.04 4.67
C HIS A 38 0.39 17.39 5.70
N ASN A 39 0.45 16.84 6.92
CA ASN A 39 -0.55 16.98 7.97
C ASN A 39 -1.94 16.44 7.59
N HIS A 40 -2.00 15.37 6.79
CA HIS A 40 -3.22 14.61 6.55
C HIS A 40 -3.25 13.33 7.38
N PHE A 41 -4.42 12.92 7.85
CA PHE A 41 -4.56 11.64 8.56
C PHE A 41 -4.22 10.45 7.67
N ILE A 42 -3.38 9.56 8.21
CA ILE A 42 -3.01 8.32 7.54
C ILE A 42 -4.14 7.31 7.69
N VAL A 43 -4.73 6.90 6.57
CA VAL A 43 -5.76 5.86 6.52
C VAL A 43 -5.10 4.50 6.69
N ASP A 44 -5.67 3.62 7.52
CA ASP A 44 -5.15 2.26 7.69
C ASP A 44 -5.39 1.44 6.41
N HIS A 45 -4.31 0.99 5.79
CA HIS A 45 -4.31 0.18 4.59
C HIS A 45 -2.97 -0.54 4.41
N ASP A 46 -2.93 -1.46 3.45
CA ASP A 46 -1.76 -2.22 3.00
C ASP A 46 -1.44 -1.97 1.51
N LEU A 47 -1.91 -0.85 0.95
CA LEU A 47 -1.74 -0.53 -0.46
C LEU A 47 -0.36 0.02 -0.81
N TYR A 48 0.15 0.98 -0.05
CA TYR A 48 1.46 1.63 -0.24
C TYR A 48 2.00 2.15 1.09
N ASN A 49 3.31 2.43 1.13
CA ASN A 49 3.96 3.04 2.27
C ASN A 49 3.83 4.58 2.25
N HIS A 50 3.49 5.19 3.40
CA HIS A 50 3.53 6.64 3.59
C HIS A 50 4.94 7.13 3.96
N ASP A 51 5.88 7.15 3.00
CA ASP A 51 7.25 7.68 3.17
C ASP A 51 8.03 7.09 4.37
N GLY A 52 7.84 5.79 4.65
CA GLY A 52 8.47 5.08 5.77
C GLY A 52 7.71 5.18 7.09
N MET A 53 6.54 5.84 7.11
CA MET A 53 5.69 5.94 8.30
C MET A 53 4.79 4.72 8.50
N THR A 54 4.54 3.96 7.44
CA THR A 54 3.78 2.70 7.49
C THR A 54 4.62 1.55 6.95
N GLU A 55 4.12 0.33 7.08
CA GLU A 55 4.75 -0.83 6.45
C GLU A 55 4.61 -0.76 4.92
N ASP A 56 5.54 -1.43 4.22
CA ASP A 56 5.47 -1.62 2.78
C ASP A 56 4.24 -2.44 2.40
N GLY A 57 3.59 -2.02 1.32
CA GLY A 57 2.34 -2.58 0.84
C GLY A 57 2.46 -3.21 -0.54
N ILE A 58 1.30 -3.32 -1.19
CA ILE A 58 1.16 -3.91 -2.53
C ILE A 58 2.00 -3.14 -3.56
N ALA A 59 2.08 -1.82 -3.47
CA ALA A 59 2.83 -0.99 -4.40
C ALA A 59 4.34 -1.33 -4.38
N GLU A 60 4.92 -1.46 -3.18
CA GLU A 60 6.33 -1.81 -2.99
C GLU A 60 6.61 -3.24 -3.48
N ALA A 61 5.73 -4.20 -3.16
CA ALA A 61 5.82 -5.56 -3.69
C ALA A 61 5.71 -5.60 -5.23
N PHE A 62 4.89 -4.74 -5.83
CA PHE A 62 4.80 -4.62 -7.28
C PHE A 62 6.07 -4.02 -7.90
N ILE A 63 6.71 -3.06 -7.22
CA ILE A 63 8.00 -2.50 -7.67
C ILE A 63 9.07 -3.61 -7.68
N GLU A 64 9.13 -4.46 -6.66
CA GLU A 64 10.04 -5.61 -6.62
C GLU A 64 9.77 -6.60 -7.77
N PHE A 65 8.50 -6.93 -8.00
CA PHE A 65 8.08 -7.75 -9.14
C PHE A 65 8.51 -7.13 -10.47
N ALA A 66 8.24 -5.85 -10.67
CA ALA A 66 8.57 -5.14 -11.90
C ALA A 66 10.08 -5.09 -12.17
N LYS A 67 10.90 -4.88 -11.12
CA LYS A 67 12.36 -4.97 -11.20
C LYS A 67 12.82 -6.36 -11.61
N LYS A 68 12.26 -7.41 -11.00
CA LYS A 68 12.59 -8.80 -11.31
C LYS A 68 12.24 -9.18 -12.74
N GLU A 69 11.11 -8.69 -13.25
CA GLU A 69 10.66 -8.93 -14.63
C GLU A 69 11.26 -7.94 -15.65
N GLY A 70 12.11 -7.00 -15.22
CA GLY A 70 12.80 -6.05 -16.10
C GLY A 70 11.89 -5.01 -16.76
N LEU A 71 10.77 -4.66 -16.12
CA LEU A 71 9.81 -3.70 -16.66
C LEU A 71 10.41 -2.28 -16.66
N SER A 72 10.38 -1.63 -17.83
CA SER A 72 11.13 -0.38 -18.11
C SER A 72 10.81 0.81 -17.21
N PHE A 73 9.66 0.79 -16.54
CA PHE A 73 9.22 1.87 -15.67
C PHE A 73 9.74 1.77 -14.23
N PHE A 74 10.40 0.65 -13.85
CA PHE A 74 11.03 0.46 -12.53
C PHE A 74 12.45 -0.14 -12.61
N GLN A 75 13.14 -0.01 -13.74
CA GLN A 75 14.54 -0.46 -13.92
C GLN A 75 15.51 0.14 -12.90
#